data_AF-A0A3L7T8Z7-F1
#
_entry.id   AF-A0A3L7T8Z7-F1
#
_cell.length_a   1.000
_cell.length_b   1.000
_cell.length_c   1.000
_cell.angle_alpha   90.00
_cell.angle_beta   90.00
_cell.angle_gamma   90.00
#
_symmetry.space_group_name_H-M   'P 1'
#
loop_
_entity.id
_entity.type
_entity.pdbx_description
1 polymer ?
#
loop_
_entity_poly.entity_id
_entity_poly.type
_entity_poly.pdbx_seq_one_letter_code
_entity_poly.pdbx_strand_id
1 'polypeptide(L)'
;MLSECNCWAQVHRRNTMRIGEMLVRMGVLNQVQVEEILEEQGSTNQSFGTLAERMFGISPDTIERVWVEQMQDRATLFDAQRGIDDSARELVIRRQAWQFGIVPLRMDDGYLVAATSRKQLPRAVRFATRVLGLAVQFEIADDESLAALLMHQYPIRGMDKSVPAENGLSELFRKAA
;
A
#
# COMPACT_ATOMS: atom_id res chain seq x y z
N MET A 1 41.03 0.65 -12.15
CA MET A 1 40.90 -0.53 -11.29
C MET A 1 40.12 -0.10 -10.05
N LEU A 2 38.81 -0.01 -10.18
CA LEU A 2 37.88 0.37 -9.11
C LEU A 2 36.81 -0.71 -9.09
N SER A 3 37.05 -1.72 -8.25
CA SER A 3 36.04 -2.70 -7.85
C SER A 3 35.75 -2.42 -6.39
N GLU A 4 34.53 -2.76 -5.97
CA GLU A 4 34.00 -2.71 -4.60
C GLU A 4 33.15 -1.48 -4.25
N CYS A 5 32.15 -1.18 -5.11
CA CYS A 5 30.92 -0.53 -4.63
C CYS A 5 30.03 -1.58 -3.92
N ASN A 6 30.37 -1.78 -2.66
CA ASN A 6 29.55 -2.20 -1.52
C ASN A 6 28.18 -2.85 -1.76
N CYS A 7 28.17 -4.14 -1.43
CA CYS A 7 27.10 -5.11 -1.28
C CYS A 7 26.14 -4.81 -0.10
N TRP A 8 25.42 -3.68 -0.09
CA TRP A 8 24.53 -3.29 1.03
C TRP A 8 23.02 -3.15 0.69
N ALA A 9 22.54 -3.72 -0.43
CA ALA A 9 21.10 -3.74 -0.77
C ALA A 9 20.51 -5.14 -1.06
N GLN A 10 21.35 -6.17 -1.08
CA GLN A 10 20.97 -7.58 -1.05
C GLN A 10 20.63 -7.91 0.41
N VAL A 11 19.36 -8.07 0.83
CA VAL A 11 18.78 -9.41 1.04
C VAL A 11 17.25 -9.39 1.25
N HIS A 12 16.50 -8.28 1.15
CA HIS A 12 15.03 -8.26 1.42
C HIS A 12 14.13 -7.79 0.26
N ARG A 13 14.60 -7.83 -0.99
CA ARG A 13 14.00 -7.04 -2.08
C ARG A 13 13.59 -7.82 -3.35
N ARG A 14 13.28 -9.12 -3.25
CA ARG A 14 13.24 -9.98 -4.45
C ARG A 14 11.91 -10.45 -5.00
N ASN A 15 10.76 -10.09 -4.43
CA ASN A 15 9.53 -10.21 -5.20
C ASN A 15 8.78 -8.90 -5.37
N THR A 16 9.01 -7.84 -4.57
CA THR A 16 8.09 -6.70 -4.59
C THR A 16 8.20 -5.73 -5.75
N MET A 17 7.22 -5.72 -6.66
CA MET A 17 7.08 -4.75 -7.74
C MET A 17 7.03 -3.33 -7.17
N ARG A 18 7.93 -2.48 -7.68
CA ARG A 18 8.05 -1.09 -7.25
C ARG A 18 7.11 -0.19 -8.03
N ILE A 19 6.76 0.95 -7.43
CA ILE A 19 5.87 1.92 -8.07
C ILE A 19 6.40 2.39 -9.44
N GLY A 20 7.71 2.59 -9.57
CA GLY A 20 8.35 2.96 -10.84
C GLY A 20 8.13 1.92 -11.93
N GLU A 21 8.32 0.64 -11.63
CA GLU A 21 8.11 -0.47 -12.57
C GLU A 21 6.64 -0.55 -13.04
N MET A 22 5.70 -0.31 -12.13
CA MET A 22 4.28 -0.25 -12.47
C MET A 22 3.98 0.93 -13.41
N LEU A 23 4.51 2.12 -13.13
CA LEU A 23 4.29 3.30 -13.97
C LEU A 23 4.87 3.14 -15.39
N VAL A 24 5.95 2.37 -15.54
CA VAL A 24 6.49 1.98 -16.84
C VAL A 24 5.54 1.05 -17.58
N ARG A 25 5.03 0.01 -16.91
CA ARG A 25 4.06 -0.91 -17.52
C ARG A 25 2.77 -0.23 -17.99
N MET A 26 2.38 0.86 -17.35
CA MET A 26 1.21 1.66 -17.70
C MET A 26 1.48 2.73 -18.78
N GLY A 27 2.72 2.88 -19.24
CA GLY A 27 3.10 3.90 -20.22
C GLY A 27 3.09 5.34 -19.67
N VAL A 28 3.02 5.51 -18.35
CA VAL A 28 3.02 6.83 -17.68
C VAL A 28 4.43 7.39 -17.57
N LEU A 29 5.40 6.50 -17.31
CA LEU A 29 6.83 6.79 -17.31
C LEU A 29 7.52 5.82 -18.26
N ASN A 30 8.73 6.17 -18.70
CA ASN A 30 9.66 5.21 -19.27
C ASN A 30 10.75 4.83 -18.25
N GLN A 31 11.54 3.81 -18.57
CA GLN A 31 12.55 3.27 -17.67
C GLN A 31 13.62 4.32 -17.29
N VAL A 32 14.02 5.18 -18.23
CA VAL A 32 15.01 6.24 -18.00
C VAL A 32 14.49 7.27 -17.00
N GLN A 33 13.23 7.68 -17.14
CA GLN A 33 12.61 8.63 -16.21
C GLN A 33 12.50 8.06 -14.79
N VAL A 34 12.20 6.76 -14.66
CA VAL A 34 12.19 6.09 -13.35
C VAL A 34 13.58 6.10 -12.71
N GLU A 35 14.63 5.82 -13.49
CA GLU A 35 16.01 5.84 -13.01
C GLU A 35 16.42 7.24 -12.54
N GLU A 36 16.13 8.28 -13.32
CA GLU A 36 16.39 9.68 -12.94
C GLU A 36 15.67 10.09 -11.64
N ILE A 37 14.41 9.67 -11.45
CA ILE A 37 13.69 9.92 -10.19
C ILE A 37 14.35 9.20 -9.02
N LEU A 38 14.77 7.94 -9.20
CA LEU A 38 15.37 7.15 -8.13
C LEU A 38 16.76 7.68 -7.74
N GLU A 39 17.53 8.18 -8.70
CA GLU A 39 18.81 8.85 -8.43
C GLU A 39 18.60 10.11 -7.57
N GLU A 40 17.65 10.96 -7.97
CA GLU A 40 17.29 12.18 -7.22
C GLU A 40 16.64 11.86 -5.86
N GLN A 41 15.91 10.74 -5.75
CA GLN A 41 15.37 10.25 -4.49
C GLN A 41 16.48 9.77 -3.55
N GLY A 42 17.58 9.23 -4.10
CA GLY A 42 18.75 8.84 -3.31
C GLY A 42 19.51 10.02 -2.71
N SER A 43 19.44 11.20 -3.36
CA SER A 43 20.12 12.43 -2.92
C SER A 43 19.22 13.36 -2.08
N THR A 44 17.90 13.12 -2.06
CA THR A 44 16.92 13.96 -1.37
C THR A 44 16.05 13.15 -0.40
N ASN A 45 15.35 13.81 0.53
CA ASN A 45 14.37 13.14 1.41
C ASN A 45 12.94 13.23 0.84
N GLN A 46 12.80 13.40 -0.48
CA GLN A 46 11.52 13.61 -1.15
C GLN A 46 10.92 12.28 -1.63
N SER A 47 9.60 12.24 -1.75
CA SER A 47 8.91 11.03 -2.25
C SER A 47 9.06 10.88 -3.77
N PHE A 48 9.04 9.63 -4.25
CA PHE A 48 9.03 9.32 -5.69
C PHE A 48 7.97 10.13 -6.44
N GLY A 49 6.74 10.20 -5.92
CA GLY A 49 5.65 10.95 -6.55
C GLY A 49 5.91 12.46 -6.61
N THR A 50 6.49 13.05 -5.57
CA THR A 50 6.88 14.47 -5.56
C THR A 50 7.97 14.77 -6.59
N LEU A 51 8.92 13.85 -6.73
CA LEU A 51 10.00 13.98 -7.71
C LEU A 51 9.49 13.78 -9.14
N ALA A 52 8.60 12.81 -9.37
CA ALA A 52 7.96 12.59 -10.67
C ALA A 52 7.15 13.81 -11.14
N GLU A 53 6.44 14.47 -10.23
CA GLU A 53 5.74 15.73 -10.52
C GLU A 53 6.73 16.84 -10.89
N ARG A 54 7.75 17.05 -10.06
CA ARG A 54 8.72 18.13 -10.25
C ARG A 54 9.56 17.96 -11.51
N MET A 55 10.01 16.74 -11.80
CA MET A 55 10.96 16.45 -12.87
C MET A 55 10.28 16.28 -14.23
N PHE A 56 9.07 15.71 -14.26
CA PHE A 56 8.40 15.35 -15.52
C PHE A 56 6.97 15.88 -15.64
N GLY A 57 6.52 16.74 -14.72
CA GLY A 57 5.17 17.33 -14.77
C GLY A 57 4.05 16.31 -14.54
N ILE A 58 4.38 15.13 -14.02
CA ILE A 58 3.36 14.10 -13.74
C ILE A 58 2.62 14.52 -12.49
N SER A 59 1.49 15.21 -12.69
CA SER A 59 0.63 15.63 -11.59
C SER A 59 0.27 14.40 -10.73
N PRO A 60 0.41 14.50 -9.41
CA PRO A 60 -0.02 13.47 -8.48
C PRO A 60 -1.51 13.15 -8.63
N ASP A 61 -2.31 14.11 -9.07
CA ASP A 61 -3.74 13.93 -9.34
C ASP A 61 -3.96 13.14 -10.63
N THR A 62 -3.04 13.22 -11.60
CA THR A 62 -3.08 12.38 -12.80
C THR A 62 -2.72 10.94 -12.48
N ILE A 63 -1.67 10.71 -11.69
CA ILE A 63 -1.34 9.36 -11.18
C ILE A 63 -2.53 8.83 -10.38
N GLU A 64 -3.08 9.63 -9.48
CA GLU A 64 -4.20 9.24 -8.64
C GLU A 64 -5.46 8.95 -9.43
N ARG A 65 -5.90 9.80 -10.37
CA ARG A 65 -7.13 9.56 -11.15
C ARG A 65 -7.01 8.28 -11.99
N VAL A 66 -5.91 8.15 -12.73
CA VAL A 66 -5.63 6.95 -13.54
C VAL A 66 -5.54 5.72 -12.64
N TRP A 67 -4.94 5.84 -11.46
CA TRP A 67 -4.89 4.74 -10.50
C TRP A 67 -6.23 4.43 -9.88
N VAL A 68 -7.01 5.41 -9.43
CA VAL A 68 -8.30 5.17 -8.81
C VAL A 68 -9.23 4.47 -9.80
N GLU A 69 -9.25 4.90 -11.05
CA GLU A 69 -10.03 4.23 -12.11
C GLU A 69 -9.55 2.80 -12.34
N GLN A 70 -8.24 2.59 -12.60
CA GLN A 70 -7.69 1.25 -12.87
C GLN A 70 -7.77 0.31 -11.65
N MET A 71 -7.57 0.82 -10.44
CA MET A 71 -7.67 0.03 -9.21
C MET A 71 -9.12 -0.19 -8.80
N GLN A 72 -10.07 0.70 -9.11
CA GLN A 72 -11.48 0.39 -8.93
C GLN A 72 -11.92 -0.79 -9.79
N ASP A 73 -11.42 -0.87 -11.03
CA ASP A 73 -11.72 -1.96 -11.95
C ASP A 73 -11.07 -3.29 -11.53
N ARG A 74 -9.87 -3.24 -10.93
CA ARG A 74 -9.11 -4.42 -10.50
C ARG A 74 -9.30 -4.81 -9.05
N ALA A 75 -9.86 -3.94 -8.22
CA ALA A 75 -10.02 -4.23 -6.81
C ALA A 75 -11.02 -5.37 -6.63
N THR A 76 -10.57 -6.42 -5.96
CA THR A 76 -11.43 -7.56 -5.63
C THR A 76 -12.21 -7.26 -4.37
N LEU A 77 -13.30 -7.98 -4.12
CA LEU A 77 -13.94 -7.92 -2.81
C LEU A 77 -13.03 -8.53 -1.75
N PHE A 78 -13.05 -7.93 -0.56
CA PHE A 78 -12.37 -8.50 0.60
C PHE A 78 -12.98 -9.85 0.97
N ASP A 79 -12.12 -10.82 1.24
CA ASP A 79 -12.48 -12.15 1.67
C ASP A 79 -11.56 -12.60 2.81
N ALA A 80 -12.14 -12.71 4.02
CA ALA A 80 -11.41 -13.07 5.22
C ALA A 80 -10.78 -14.47 5.14
N GLN A 81 -11.26 -15.37 4.27
CA GLN A 81 -10.71 -16.71 4.11
C GLN A 81 -9.33 -16.71 3.44
N ARG A 82 -8.95 -15.63 2.75
CA ARG A 82 -7.63 -15.50 2.10
C ARG A 82 -6.48 -15.25 3.07
N GLY A 83 -6.80 -15.05 4.35
CA GLY A 83 -5.81 -14.91 5.42
C GLY A 83 -5.13 -13.54 5.47
N ILE A 84 -4.50 -13.29 6.62
CA ILE A 84 -3.70 -12.09 6.90
C ILE A 84 -2.31 -12.56 7.33
N ASP A 85 -1.27 -11.97 6.75
CA ASP A 85 0.13 -12.19 7.06
C ASP A 85 0.64 -11.04 7.96
N ASP A 86 1.12 -11.42 9.15
CA ASP A 86 1.63 -10.49 10.14
C ASP A 86 2.83 -9.67 9.64
N SER A 87 3.60 -10.17 8.67
CA SER A 87 4.76 -9.46 8.11
C SER A 87 4.34 -8.23 7.28
N ALA A 88 3.16 -8.27 6.64
CA ALA A 88 2.64 -7.14 5.87
C ALA A 88 2.24 -5.97 6.77
N ARG A 89 1.83 -6.27 8.02
CA ARG A 89 1.43 -5.28 9.02
C ARG A 89 2.54 -4.28 9.36
N GLU A 90 3.80 -4.71 9.29
CA GLU A 90 4.95 -3.86 9.61
C GLU A 90 5.19 -2.75 8.57
N LEU A 91 4.61 -2.87 7.38
CA LEU A 91 4.74 -1.89 6.30
C LEU A 91 3.93 -0.61 6.54
N VAL A 92 2.93 -0.64 7.43
CA VAL A 92 2.07 0.51 7.72
C VAL A 92 1.94 0.70 9.23
N ILE A 93 2.40 1.85 9.74
CA ILE A 93 2.25 2.12 11.17
C ILE A 93 0.78 2.41 11.51
N ARG A 94 0.37 2.11 12.75
CA ARG A 94 -1.00 2.32 13.28
C ARG A 94 -1.61 3.66 12.88
N ARG A 95 -0.89 4.77 13.10
CA ARG A 95 -1.40 6.11 12.77
C ARG A 95 -1.74 6.23 11.28
N GLN A 96 -0.89 5.69 10.41
CA GLN A 96 -1.10 5.72 8.97
C GLN A 96 -2.28 4.83 8.56
N ALA A 97 -2.40 3.62 9.13
CA ALA A 97 -3.52 2.72 8.84
C ALA A 97 -4.88 3.40 9.08
N TRP A 98 -5.04 4.04 10.25
CA TRP A 98 -6.24 4.81 10.59
C TRP A 98 -6.40 6.09 9.75
N GLN A 99 -5.31 6.85 9.57
CA GLN A 99 -5.36 8.12 8.84
C GLN A 99 -5.71 7.93 7.37
N PHE A 100 -5.23 6.86 6.74
CA PHE A 100 -5.39 6.63 5.31
C PHE A 100 -6.46 5.58 4.97
N GLY A 101 -6.92 4.80 5.94
CA GLY A 101 -7.97 3.80 5.71
C GLY A 101 -7.48 2.56 5.01
N ILE A 102 -6.30 2.08 5.39
CA ILE A 102 -5.62 0.98 4.71
C ILE A 102 -5.16 -0.04 5.74
N VAL A 103 -5.46 -1.31 5.48
CA VAL A 103 -5.00 -2.43 6.30
C VAL A 103 -4.19 -3.37 5.40
N PRO A 104 -2.86 -3.44 5.57
CA PRO A 104 -2.05 -4.49 4.95
C PRO A 104 -2.62 -5.87 5.30
N LEU A 105 -2.85 -6.69 4.29
CA LEU A 105 -3.33 -8.06 4.47
C LEU A 105 -2.19 -9.04 4.27
N ARG A 106 -1.48 -8.97 3.14
CA ARG A 106 -0.44 -9.94 2.79
C ARG A 106 0.46 -9.42 1.69
N MET A 107 1.60 -10.08 1.52
CA MET A 107 2.42 -9.93 0.33
C MET A 107 2.08 -11.04 -0.65
N ASP A 108 1.79 -10.70 -1.91
CA ASP A 108 1.42 -11.66 -2.95
C ASP A 108 2.14 -11.29 -4.24
N ASP A 109 2.87 -12.22 -4.85
CA ASP A 109 3.62 -12.03 -6.12
C ASP A 109 4.31 -10.66 -6.27
N GLY A 110 4.79 -10.13 -5.15
CA GLY A 110 5.48 -8.87 -5.13
C GLY A 110 4.67 -7.59 -4.96
N TYR A 111 3.39 -7.66 -4.72
CA TYR A 111 2.64 -6.48 -4.37
C TYR A 111 2.08 -6.67 -2.97
N LEU A 112 1.85 -5.54 -2.31
CA LEU A 112 1.11 -5.55 -1.08
C LEU A 112 -0.37 -5.71 -1.45
N VAL A 113 -1.03 -6.72 -0.89
CA VAL A 113 -2.49 -6.77 -0.88
C VAL A 113 -2.97 -6.04 0.37
N ALA A 114 -3.85 -5.06 0.20
CA ALA A 114 -4.37 -4.26 1.30
C ALA A 114 -5.89 -4.09 1.24
N ALA A 115 -6.56 -4.19 2.38
CA ALA A 115 -7.96 -3.85 2.51
C ALA A 115 -8.16 -2.33 2.62
N THR A 116 -9.19 -1.84 1.94
CA THR A 116 -9.74 -0.49 2.09
C THR A 116 -11.23 -0.50 1.74
N SER A 117 -11.93 0.62 1.87
CA SER A 117 -13.31 0.76 1.41
C SER A 117 -13.39 1.66 0.19
N ARG A 118 -14.46 1.57 -0.61
CA ARG A 118 -14.61 2.41 -1.82
C ARG A 118 -14.47 3.89 -1.51
N LYS A 119 -14.98 4.33 -0.36
CA LYS A 119 -14.90 5.70 0.13
C LYS A 119 -13.46 6.13 0.46
N GLN A 120 -12.66 5.21 0.99
CA GLN A 120 -11.29 5.50 1.43
C GLN A 120 -10.24 5.21 0.35
N LEU A 121 -10.60 4.48 -0.71
CA LEU A 121 -9.71 4.05 -1.77
C LEU A 121 -8.87 5.19 -2.39
N PRO A 122 -9.40 6.37 -2.76
CA PRO A 122 -8.56 7.45 -3.30
C PRO A 122 -7.46 7.88 -2.33
N ARG A 123 -7.79 7.96 -1.04
CA ARG A 123 -6.84 8.32 0.02
C ARG A 123 -5.81 7.21 0.26
N ALA A 124 -6.22 5.95 0.23
CA ALA A 124 -5.34 4.80 0.34
C ALA A 124 -4.37 4.70 -0.85
N VAL A 125 -4.85 4.97 -2.07
CA VAL A 125 -4.04 5.06 -3.30
C VAL A 125 -2.98 6.16 -3.19
N ARG A 126 -3.35 7.36 -2.73
CA ARG A 126 -2.39 8.45 -2.48
C ARG A 126 -1.30 8.04 -1.50
N PHE A 127 -1.68 7.34 -0.42
CA PHE A 127 -0.73 6.86 0.58
C PHE A 127 0.22 5.81 0.00
N ALA A 128 -0.29 4.85 -0.75
CA ALA A 128 0.52 3.83 -1.42
C ALA A 128 1.55 4.45 -2.36
N THR A 129 1.14 5.41 -3.18
CA THR A 129 2.00 6.05 -4.18
C THR A 129 3.01 7.01 -3.59
N ARG A 130 2.64 7.80 -2.58
CA ARG A 130 3.50 8.87 -2.03
C ARG A 130 4.32 8.46 -0.82
N VAL A 131 3.89 7.46 -0.07
CA VAL A 131 4.54 7.10 1.21
C VAL A 131 5.13 5.70 1.16
N LEU A 132 4.39 4.70 0.68
CA LEU A 132 4.89 3.32 0.66
C LEU A 132 5.86 3.06 -0.50
N GLY A 133 5.60 3.62 -1.68
CA GLY A 133 6.41 3.37 -2.88
C GLY A 133 6.38 1.92 -3.36
N LEU A 134 5.34 1.16 -2.97
CA LEU A 134 5.10 -0.23 -3.33
C LEU A 134 3.92 -0.32 -4.32
N ALA A 135 3.94 -1.33 -5.19
CA ALA A 135 2.73 -1.73 -5.89
C ALA A 135 1.74 -2.31 -4.87
N VAL A 136 0.49 -1.82 -4.89
CA VAL A 136 -0.57 -2.25 -3.98
C VAL A 136 -1.78 -2.71 -4.78
N GLN A 137 -2.26 -3.92 -4.50
CA GLN A 137 -3.57 -4.39 -4.94
C GLN A 137 -4.57 -4.21 -3.79
N PHE A 138 -5.70 -3.57 -4.08
CA PHE A 138 -6.71 -3.31 -3.07
C PHE A 138 -7.79 -4.39 -3.06
N GLU A 139 -8.16 -4.82 -1.86
CA GLU A 139 -9.39 -5.56 -1.61
C GLU A 139 -10.42 -4.60 -0.98
N ILE A 140 -11.62 -4.52 -1.58
CA ILE A 140 -12.70 -3.65 -1.12
C ILE A 140 -13.50 -4.36 -0.04
N ALA A 141 -13.40 -3.84 1.18
CA ALA A 141 -14.28 -4.13 2.28
C ALA A 141 -15.41 -3.08 2.35
N ASP A 142 -16.56 -3.46 2.91
CA ASP A 142 -17.51 -2.46 3.40
C ASP A 142 -16.92 -1.70 4.61
N ASP A 143 -17.57 -0.59 4.98
CA ASP A 143 -17.04 0.30 6.02
C ASP A 143 -17.00 -0.37 7.40
N GLU A 144 -17.91 -1.30 7.69
CA GLU A 144 -17.95 -2.05 8.96
C GLU A 144 -16.80 -3.05 9.05
N SER A 145 -16.61 -3.83 8.00
CA SER A 145 -15.51 -4.80 7.86
C SER A 145 -14.14 -4.12 7.89
N LEU A 146 -13.99 -2.96 7.24
CA LEU A 146 -12.74 -2.19 7.31
C LEU A 146 -12.47 -1.67 8.73
N ALA A 147 -13.50 -1.16 9.42
CA ALA A 147 -13.36 -0.68 10.79
C ALA A 147 -12.96 -1.83 11.74
N ALA A 148 -13.60 -2.99 11.59
CA ALA A 148 -13.26 -4.21 12.30
C ALA A 148 -11.78 -4.63 12.08
N LEU A 149 -11.34 -4.64 10.82
CA LEU A 149 -9.94 -4.94 10.45
C LEU A 149 -8.96 -3.95 11.09
N LEU A 150 -9.25 -2.65 11.04
CA LEU A 150 -8.42 -1.61 11.65
C LEU A 150 -8.33 -1.78 13.18
N MET A 151 -9.45 -2.08 13.84
CA MET A 151 -9.45 -2.30 15.28
C MET A 151 -8.66 -3.55 15.68
N HIS A 152 -8.79 -4.64 14.91
CA HIS A 152 -8.09 -5.89 15.16
C HIS A 152 -6.57 -5.74 14.95
N GLN A 153 -6.16 -5.19 13.80
CA GLN A 153 -4.73 -5.08 13.43
C GLN A 153 -4.02 -3.90 14.11
N TYR A 154 -4.76 -2.83 14.42
CA TYR A 154 -4.22 -1.56 14.89
C TYR A 154 -5.05 -0.95 16.04
N PRO A 155 -5.20 -1.65 17.18
CA PRO A 155 -6.10 -1.23 18.26
C PRO A 155 -5.74 0.15 18.82
N ILE A 156 -6.71 1.04 19.01
CA ILE A 156 -6.49 2.35 19.64
C ILE A 156 -6.53 2.17 21.17
N ARG A 157 -5.42 2.44 21.87
CA ARG A 157 -5.41 2.42 23.34
C ARG A 157 -6.30 3.56 23.86
N GLY A 158 -7.32 3.23 24.65
CA GLY A 158 -8.29 4.18 25.22
C GLY A 158 -9.71 4.14 24.63
N MET A 159 -9.95 3.37 23.55
CA MET A 159 -11.29 3.15 22.94
C MET A 159 -12.01 1.89 23.48
N ASP A 160 -11.63 1.42 24.66
CA ASP A 160 -12.12 0.16 25.27
C ASP A 160 -13.53 0.27 25.89
N LYS A 161 -14.11 1.47 25.99
CA LYS A 161 -15.35 1.67 26.76
C LYS A 161 -16.66 1.57 25.97
N SER A 162 -16.65 1.25 24.68
CA SER A 162 -17.89 1.22 23.89
C SER A 162 -17.95 0.19 22.77
N VAL A 163 -17.15 -0.89 22.83
CA VAL A 163 -17.26 -1.97 21.85
C VAL A 163 -18.09 -3.10 22.47
N PRO A 164 -19.31 -3.38 21.98
CA PRO A 164 -20.01 -4.61 22.34
C PRO A 164 -19.13 -5.79 21.91
N ALA A 165 -18.73 -6.58 22.90
CA ALA A 165 -17.81 -7.68 22.77
C ALA A 165 -18.33 -8.81 21.86
N GLU A 166 -17.43 -9.25 20.97
CA GLU A 166 -17.00 -10.65 20.79
C GLU A 166 -17.70 -11.63 19.84
N ASN A 167 -18.91 -11.38 19.32
CA ASN A 167 -19.56 -12.43 18.50
C ASN A 167 -19.26 -12.36 16.99
N GLY A 168 -19.21 -11.19 16.36
CA GLY A 168 -19.02 -11.09 14.89
C GLY A 168 -17.56 -11.16 14.42
N LEU A 169 -16.64 -10.55 15.17
CA LEU A 169 -15.20 -10.51 14.82
C LEU A 169 -14.58 -11.90 14.85
N SER A 170 -14.93 -12.68 15.87
CA SER A 170 -14.51 -14.06 16.02
C SER A 170 -14.98 -14.93 14.86
N GLU A 171 -16.15 -14.63 14.29
CA GLU A 171 -16.77 -15.43 13.22
C GLU A 171 -16.21 -15.08 11.83
N LEU A 172 -15.88 -13.80 11.59
CA LEU A 172 -15.14 -13.33 10.41
C LEU A 172 -13.76 -13.99 10.30
N PHE A 173 -13.06 -14.20 11.42
CA PHE A 173 -11.72 -14.82 11.44
C PHE A 173 -11.70 -16.31 11.81
N ARG A 174 -12.81 -16.92 12.29
CA ARG A 174 -12.87 -18.38 12.60
C ARG A 174 -12.91 -19.29 11.38
N LYS A 175 -13.37 -18.81 10.22
CA LYS A 175 -13.58 -19.64 9.02
C LYS A 175 -12.35 -19.75 8.10
N ALA A 176 -11.19 -19.28 8.55
CA ALA A 176 -9.93 -19.31 7.79
C ALA A 176 -8.88 -20.29 8.36
N ALA A 177 -9.28 -21.24 9.21
CA ALA A 177 -8.42 -22.26 9.82
C ALA A 177 -8.82 -23.67 9.39
#